data_AF-D0KSK1-F1
#
_entry.id   AF-D0KSK1-F1
#
_cell.length_a   1.000
_cell.length_b   1.000
_cell.length_c   1.000
_cell.angle_alpha   90.00
_cell.angle_beta   90.00
_cell.angle_gamma   90.00
#
_symmetry.space_group_name_H-M   'P 1'
#
loop_
_entity.id
_entity.type
_entity.pdbx_description
1 polymer ?
#
loop_
_entity_poly.entity_id
_entity_poly.type
_entity_poly.pdbx_seq_one_letter_code
_entity_poly.pdbx_strand_id
1 'polypeptide(L)'
;MIKHAEYTRHGITEPLMLIMLYKKVEDGKIISAFRFSVYKNMIIIVYEEDKLSGGEVLDFDIYNMTNLINKIKKYYDESIDDIVIFGEKQYVDEFLNKFLSDEEEETEKR
;
A
#
# COMPACT_ATOMS: atom_id res chain seq x y z
N MET A 1 0.32 -2.99 10.38
CA MET A 1 1.40 -2.06 10.81
C MET A 1 2.28 -1.63 9.62
N ILE A 2 2.78 -0.38 9.59
CA ILE A 2 3.84 0.01 8.63
C ILE A 2 5.17 -0.61 9.08
N LYS A 3 5.72 -1.51 8.25
CA LYS A 3 6.92 -2.28 8.57
C LYS A 3 8.19 -1.61 8.07
N HIS A 4 8.13 -0.99 6.89
CA HIS A 4 9.27 -0.36 6.23
C HIS A 4 8.83 0.74 5.27
N ALA A 5 9.61 1.81 5.20
CA ALA A 5 9.44 2.88 4.23
C ALA A 5 10.81 3.34 3.74
N GLU A 6 10.97 3.45 2.42
CA GLU A 6 12.25 3.82 1.80
C GLU A 6 12.08 4.80 0.65
N TYR A 7 12.96 5.79 0.63
CA TYR A 7 13.01 6.76 -0.45
C TYR A 7 13.78 6.20 -1.64
N THR A 8 13.11 6.10 -2.77
CA THR A 8 13.66 5.65 -4.03
C THR A 8 13.39 6.71 -5.11
N ARG A 9 14.18 6.67 -6.19
CA ARG A 9 13.88 7.43 -7.40
C ARG A 9 13.26 6.48 -8.42
N HIS A 10 12.25 6.94 -9.13
CA HIS A 10 11.62 6.18 -10.19
C HIS A 10 12.27 6.47 -11.54
N GLY A 11 12.39 5.46 -12.40
CA GLY A 11 12.63 5.58 -13.83
C GLY A 11 11.34 5.93 -14.61
N ILE A 12 11.46 6.18 -15.92
CA ILE A 12 10.33 6.68 -16.75
C ILE A 12 9.13 5.73 -16.81
N THR A 13 9.34 4.42 -16.63
CA THR A 13 8.28 3.39 -16.64
C THR A 13 7.97 2.85 -15.25
N GLU A 14 8.60 3.39 -14.21
CA GLU A 14 8.46 2.91 -12.84
C GLU A 14 7.40 3.74 -12.10
N PRO A 15 6.71 3.14 -11.11
CA PRO A 15 5.77 3.89 -10.29
C PRO A 15 6.50 4.97 -9.45
N LEU A 16 5.82 6.08 -9.23
CA LEU A 16 6.25 7.16 -8.33
C LEU A 16 6.34 6.68 -6.88
N MET A 17 5.44 5.78 -6.52
CA MET A 17 5.40 5.10 -5.23
C MET A 17 4.80 3.71 -5.40
N LEU A 18 5.38 2.75 -4.71
CA LEU A 18 4.96 1.37 -4.64
C LEU A 18 4.63 1.04 -3.19
N ILE A 19 3.41 0.57 -2.96
CA ILE A 19 2.98 0.09 -1.64
C ILE A 19 2.66 -1.39 -1.73
N MET A 20 3.31 -2.17 -0.88
CA MET A 20 3.07 -3.60 -0.72
C MET A 20 2.32 -3.81 0.60
N LEU A 21 1.11 -4.35 0.51
CA LEU A 21 0.34 -4.80 1.65
C LEU A 21 0.44 -6.33 1.73
N TYR A 22 1.24 -6.83 2.67
CA TYR A 22 1.42 -8.26 2.88
C TYR A 22 0.34 -8.80 3.81
N LYS A 23 -0.46 -9.72 3.27
CA LYS A 23 -1.47 -10.46 4.03
C LYS A 23 -0.81 -11.64 4.72
N LYS A 24 -0.98 -11.70 6.03
CA LYS A 24 -0.41 -12.75 6.87
C LYS A 24 -1.49 -13.57 7.55
N VAL A 25 -1.14 -14.78 7.93
CA VAL A 25 -1.85 -15.55 8.95
C VAL A 25 -1.24 -15.30 10.33
N GLU A 26 -1.91 -15.73 11.40
CA GLU A 26 -1.52 -15.45 12.79
C GLU A 26 -0.09 -15.87 13.16
N ASP A 27 0.46 -16.91 12.50
CA ASP A 27 1.83 -17.37 12.70
C ASP A 27 2.90 -16.50 12.02
N GLY A 28 2.48 -15.43 11.33
CA GLY A 28 3.33 -14.48 10.62
C GLY A 28 3.70 -14.88 9.20
N LYS A 29 3.25 -16.04 8.70
CA LYS A 29 3.48 -16.45 7.32
C LYS A 29 2.68 -15.57 6.35
N ILE A 30 3.37 -15.04 5.34
CA ILE A 30 2.75 -14.30 4.23
C ILE A 30 2.07 -15.30 3.29
N ILE A 31 0.78 -15.08 3.00
CA ILE A 31 -0.02 -15.94 2.12
C ILE A 31 -0.41 -15.24 0.81
N SER A 32 -0.39 -13.90 0.80
CA SER A 32 -0.65 -13.10 -0.39
C SER A 32 -0.19 -11.66 -0.18
N ALA A 33 -0.16 -10.87 -1.25
CA ALA A 33 0.11 -9.45 -1.19
C ALA A 33 -0.79 -8.66 -2.14
N PHE A 34 -1.11 -7.44 -1.75
CA PHE A 34 -1.62 -6.42 -2.66
C PHE A 34 -0.48 -5.47 -3.02
N ARG A 35 -0.28 -5.24 -4.30
CA ARG A 35 0.67 -4.28 -4.85
C ARG A 35 -0.09 -3.09 -5.41
N PHE A 36 0.10 -1.93 -4.80
CA PHE A 36 -0.43 -0.66 -5.26
C PHE A 36 0.68 0.11 -5.98
N SER A 37 0.63 0.13 -7.31
CA SER A 37 1.56 0.89 -8.14
C SER A 37 0.97 2.27 -8.41
N VAL A 38 1.58 3.31 -7.86
CA VAL A 38 1.13 4.70 -7.98
C VAL A 38 1.89 5.39 -9.10
N TYR A 39 1.15 5.81 -10.12
CA TYR A 39 1.64 6.67 -11.20
C TYR A 39 1.02 8.05 -11.08
N LYS A 40 1.50 9.00 -11.89
CA LYS A 40 1.11 10.42 -11.81
C LYS A 40 -0.40 10.66 -11.86
N ASN A 41 -1.16 9.82 -12.57
CA ASN A 41 -2.60 9.98 -12.77
C ASN A 41 -3.41 8.73 -12.41
N MET A 42 -2.78 7.63 -12.00
CA MET A 42 -3.48 6.38 -11.74
C MET A 42 -2.85 5.54 -10.66
N ILE A 43 -3.67 4.69 -10.05
CA ILE A 43 -3.28 3.64 -9.13
C ILE A 43 -3.65 2.32 -9.81
N ILE A 44 -2.71 1.38 -9.85
CA ILE A 44 -2.95 0.00 -10.30
C ILE A 44 -2.87 -0.91 -9.10
N ILE A 45 -3.89 -1.73 -8.88
CA ILE A 45 -3.95 -2.68 -7.76
C ILE A 45 -3.82 -4.09 -8.32
N VAL A 46 -2.76 -4.77 -7.91
CA VAL A 46 -2.50 -6.16 -8.28
C VAL A 46 -2.54 -7.02 -7.02
N TYR A 47 -3.21 -8.15 -7.09
CA TYR A 47 -3.20 -9.17 -6.05
C TYR A 47 -2.30 -10.34 -6.48
N GLU A 48 -1.46 -10.79 -5.56
CA GLU A 48 -0.53 -11.90 -5.78
C GLU A 48 -0.68 -12.91 -4.63
N GLU A 49 -0.88 -14.19 -4.96
CA GLU A 49 -0.83 -15.29 -3.98
C GLU A 49 0.60 -15.76 -3.76
N ASP A 50 0.83 -16.56 -2.71
CA ASP A 50 2.10 -17.27 -2.47
C ASP A 50 2.44 -18.38 -3.49
N LYS A 51 1.74 -18.41 -4.63
CA LYS A 51 1.88 -19.37 -5.73
C LYS A 51 2.47 -18.71 -6.98
N LEU A 52 3.05 -19.53 -7.85
CA LEU A 52 3.64 -19.09 -9.13
C LEU A 52 2.59 -18.84 -10.23
N SER A 53 1.36 -18.47 -9.87
CA SER A 53 0.28 -18.16 -10.83
C SER A 53 0.40 -16.77 -11.47
N GLY A 54 1.30 -15.93 -10.95
CA GLY A 54 1.40 -14.52 -11.33
C GLY A 54 0.33 -13.66 -10.62
N GLY A 55 0.40 -12.35 -10.87
CA GLY A 55 -0.51 -11.39 -10.27
C GLY A 55 -1.78 -11.16 -11.08
N GLU A 56 -2.90 -11.02 -10.39
CA GLU A 56 -4.18 -10.63 -10.94
C GLU A 56 -4.39 -9.12 -10.77
N VAL A 57 -4.70 -8.42 -11.86
CA VAL A 57 -5.07 -7.00 -11.76
C VAL A 57 -6.51 -6.91 -11.28
N LEU A 58 -6.70 -6.39 -10.07
CA LEU A 58 -8.02 -6.31 -9.45
C LEU A 58 -8.76 -5.02 -9.79
N ASP A 59 -8.04 -3.90 -9.89
CA ASP A 59 -8.66 -2.58 -10.03
C ASP A 59 -7.69 -1.53 -10.60
N PHE A 60 -8.29 -0.49 -11.15
CA PHE A 60 -7.62 0.74 -11.60
C PHE A 60 -8.40 1.94 -11.05
N ASP A 61 -7.70 2.93 -10.51
CA ASP A 61 -8.33 4.16 -10.05
C ASP A 61 -7.51 5.39 -10.41
N ILE A 62 -8.14 6.57 -10.37
CA ILE A 62 -7.47 7.85 -10.53
C ILE A 62 -6.65 8.13 -9.27
N TYR A 63 -5.38 8.52 -9.48
CA TYR A 63 -4.52 8.86 -8.36
C TYR A 63 -4.93 10.18 -7.71
N ASN A 64 -5.27 10.07 -6.42
CA ASN A 64 -5.04 11.09 -5.42
C ASN A 64 -4.78 10.37 -4.08
N MET A 65 -4.14 11.05 -3.13
CA MET A 65 -3.67 10.41 -1.89
C MET A 65 -4.83 9.84 -1.04
N THR A 66 -5.97 10.54 -0.98
CA THR A 66 -7.14 10.06 -0.25
C THR A 66 -7.71 8.77 -0.86
N ASN A 67 -7.83 8.71 -2.18
CA ASN A 67 -8.28 7.50 -2.86
C ASN A 67 -7.32 6.33 -2.64
N LEU A 68 -6.01 6.58 -2.70
CA LEU A 68 -5.00 5.55 -2.43
C LEU A 68 -5.16 4.97 -1.02
N ILE A 69 -5.27 5.81 0.01
CA ILE A 69 -5.46 5.39 1.40
C ILE A 69 -6.75 4.58 1.54
N ASN A 70 -7.86 5.06 0.96
CA ASN A 70 -9.14 4.35 0.98
C ASN A 70 -9.04 2.95 0.35
N LYS A 71 -8.32 2.82 -0.77
CA LYS A 71 -8.09 1.52 -1.42
C LYS A 71 -7.23 0.60 -0.56
N ILE A 72 -6.21 1.11 0.11
CA ILE A 72 -5.38 0.30 1.01
C ILE A 72 -6.19 -0.16 2.22
N LYS A 73 -6.89 0.77 2.89
CA LYS A 73 -7.73 0.48 4.06
C LYS A 73 -8.82 -0.55 3.77
N LYS A 74 -9.35 -0.59 2.55
CA LYS A 74 -10.33 -1.62 2.13
C LYS A 74 -9.79 -3.05 2.29
N TYR A 75 -8.48 -3.27 2.16
CA TYR A 75 -7.87 -4.60 2.20
C TYR A 75 -6.98 -4.84 3.44
N TYR A 76 -6.68 -3.80 4.19
CA TYR A 76 -5.73 -3.79 5.30
C TYR A 76 -6.39 -4.22 6.61
N ASP A 77 -5.76 -5.15 7.31
CA ASP A 77 -6.04 -5.54 8.68
C ASP A 77 -4.86 -5.11 9.58
N GLU A 78 -5.11 -4.12 10.43
CA GLU A 78 -4.10 -3.50 11.30
C GLU A 78 -3.41 -4.49 12.25
N SER A 79 -4.12 -5.57 12.61
CA SER A 79 -3.68 -6.51 13.65
C SER A 79 -2.61 -7.49 13.17
N ILE A 80 -2.59 -7.79 11.87
CA ILE A 80 -1.76 -8.87 11.30
C ILE A 80 -0.99 -8.47 10.04
N ASP A 81 -1.48 -7.49 9.27
CA ASP A 81 -0.87 -7.17 7.99
C ASP A 81 0.33 -6.23 8.13
N ASP A 82 1.28 -6.37 7.21
CA ASP A 82 2.41 -5.45 7.09
C ASP A 82 2.28 -4.60 5.83
N ILE A 83 2.57 -3.31 5.98
CA ILE A 83 2.71 -2.39 4.85
C ILE A 83 4.19 -2.06 4.64
N VAL A 84 4.66 -2.15 3.41
CA VAL A 84 6.00 -1.75 2.97
C VAL A 84 5.88 -0.74 1.83
N ILE A 85 6.65 0.34 1.91
CA ILE A 85 6.52 1.49 1.01
C ILE A 85 7.88 1.80 0.38
N PHE A 86 7.90 1.99 -0.94
CA PHE A 86 9.04 2.50 -1.68
C PHE A 86 8.57 3.64 -2.58
N GLY A 87 9.26 4.77 -2.62
CA GLY A 87 8.89 5.81 -3.57
C GLY A 87 9.62 7.11 -3.40
N GLU A 88 9.28 8.11 -4.20
CA GLU A 88 9.89 9.42 -4.02
C GLU A 88 9.48 10.02 -2.68
N LYS A 89 10.44 10.71 -2.05
CA LYS A 89 10.28 11.31 -0.71
C LYS A 89 8.96 12.06 -0.54
N GLN A 90 8.60 12.94 -1.49
CA GLN A 90 7.38 13.74 -1.40
C GLN A 90 6.10 12.89 -1.27
N TYR A 91 6.03 11.77 -1.99
CA TYR A 91 4.85 10.89 -1.97
C TYR A 91 4.83 10.00 -0.75
N VAL A 92 6.00 9.49 -0.34
CA VAL A 92 6.14 8.69 0.89
C VAL A 92 5.80 9.53 2.12
N ASP A 93 6.35 10.74 2.23
CA ASP A 93 6.07 11.66 3.33
C ASP A 93 4.58 12.01 3.40
N GLU A 94 3.95 12.36 2.26
CA GLU A 94 2.52 12.67 2.21
C GLU A 94 1.66 11.46 2.62
N PHE A 95 2.01 10.26 2.14
CA PHE A 95 1.31 9.03 2.50
C PHE A 95 1.40 8.75 3.99
N LEU A 96 2.60 8.73 4.56
CA LEU A 96 2.83 8.43 5.98
C LEU A 96 2.08 9.40 6.88
N ASN A 97 2.14 10.71 6.58
CA ASN A 97 1.47 11.73 7.36
C ASN A 97 -0.05 11.51 7.40
N LYS A 98 -0.67 11.26 6.25
CA LYS A 98 -2.13 11.05 6.16
C LYS A 98 -2.57 9.69 6.70
N PHE A 99 -1.81 8.64 6.41
CA PHE A 99 -2.18 7.29 6.83
C PHE A 99 -2.16 7.15 8.35
N LEU A 100 -1.13 7.71 9.01
CA LEU A 100 -1.01 7.68 10.47
C LEU A 100 -1.96 8.66 11.17
N SER A 101 -2.21 9.86 10.59
CA SER A 101 -3.17 10.79 11.19
C SER A 101 -4.59 10.23 11.23
N ASP A 102 -4.99 9.48 10.20
CA ASP A 102 -6.31 8.86 10.19
C ASP A 102 -6.43 7.74 11.25
N GLU A 103 -5.33 7.06 11.61
CA GLU A 103 -5.32 6.04 12.67
C GLU A 103 -5.52 6.68 14.06
N GLU A 104 -4.92 7.85 14.31
CA GLU A 104 -5.10 8.59 15.57
C GLU A 104 -6.55 9.04 15.77
N GLU A 105 -7.20 9.57 14.73
CA GLU A 105 -8.61 10.00 14.80
C GLU A 105 -9.60 8.84 15.02
N GLU A 106 -9.33 7.64 14.50
CA GLU A 106 -10.18 6.46 14.72
C GLU A 106 -10.02 5.90 16.14
N THR A 107 -8.83 6.03 16.73
CA THR A 107 -8.54 5.58 18.10
C THR A 107 -9.19 6.50 19.14
N GLU A 108 -9.21 7.82 18.93
CA GLU A 108 -9.86 8.77 19.84
C GLU A 108 -11.40 8.69 19.86
N LYS A 109 -12.01 8.08 18.83
CA LYS A 109 -13.47 7.94 18.72
C LYS A 109 -14.02 6.64 19.32
N ARG A 110 -13.17 5.74 19.84
CA ARG A 110 -13.54 4.47 20.49
C ARG A 110 -13.42 4.55 22.00
#